data_AF-A0A7Z8QTH3-F1
#
_entry.id   AF-A0A7Z8QTH3-F1
#
_cell.length_a   1.000
_cell.length_b   1.000
_cell.length_c   1.000
_cell.angle_alpha   90.00
_cell.angle_beta   90.00
_cell.angle_gamma   90.00
#
_symmetry.space_group_name_H-M   'P 1'
#
loop_
_entity.id
_entity.type
_entity.pdbx_description
1 polymer ?
#
loop_
_entity_poly.entity_id
_entity_poly.type
_entity_poly.pdbx_seq_one_letter_code
_entity_poly.pdbx_strand_id
1 'polypeptide(L)'
;FKRVLFISCKHYLVGDTQGALPGKTSAGGKDIILIALELTSDPVVLLMPLIDQVSDYNLHHGIQQSFDAKLDAALKSLNDLKQNNDTATKKALEAFINSVLAQRGKEISVADADMFIATAQEIIILLNRG
;
A
#
# COMPACT_ATOMS: atom_id res chain seq x y z
N PHE A 1 -17.02 5.07 -19.28
CA PHE A 1 -16.22 4.54 -18.15
C PHE A 1 -16.98 4.76 -16.85
N LYS A 2 -17.47 3.68 -16.22
CA LYS A 2 -18.21 3.77 -14.95
C LYS A 2 -17.18 3.73 -13.83
N ARG A 3 -17.00 4.83 -13.10
CA ARG A 3 -16.13 4.87 -11.91
C ARG A 3 -16.91 4.29 -10.74
N VAL A 4 -16.41 3.23 -10.14
CA VAL A 4 -16.94 2.67 -8.89
C VAL A 4 -16.15 3.31 -7.76
N LEU A 5 -16.85 4.02 -6.88
CA LEU A 5 -16.31 4.61 -5.67
C LEU A 5 -16.54 3.62 -4.53
N PHE A 6 -15.47 3.04 -3.98
CA PHE A 6 -15.56 2.17 -2.81
C PHE A 6 -15.27 3.00 -1.56
N ILE A 7 -16.22 3.03 -0.64
CA ILE A 7 -16.12 3.73 0.64
C ILE A 7 -16.13 2.64 1.72
N SER A 8 -15.08 2.61 2.54
CA SER A 8 -14.74 1.61 3.59
C SER A 8 -15.81 0.57 3.93
N CYS A 9 -15.73 -0.58 3.25
CA CYS A 9 -16.53 -1.78 3.48
C CYS A 9 -15.62 -3.00 3.30
N LYS A 10 -15.97 -4.16 3.89
CA LYS A 10 -15.29 -5.43 3.58
C LYS A 10 -15.74 -5.87 2.19
N HIS A 11 -14.82 -5.94 1.23
CA HIS A 11 -15.14 -6.39 -0.12
C HIS A 11 -14.78 -7.87 -0.24
N TYR A 12 -15.78 -8.66 -0.63
CA TYR A 12 -15.61 -10.08 -0.90
C TYR A 12 -15.58 -10.28 -2.41
N LEU A 13 -14.58 -11.01 -2.90
CA LEU A 13 -14.53 -11.47 -4.27
C LEU A 13 -15.30 -12.78 -4.38
N VAL A 14 -16.39 -12.78 -5.16
CA VAL A 14 -17.14 -13.99 -5.49
C VAL A 14 -16.86 -14.31 -6.94
N GLY A 15 -16.56 -15.58 -7.22
CA GLY A 15 -16.29 -16.05 -8.57
C GLY A 15 -16.59 -17.53 -8.71
N ASP A 16 -16.63 -17.99 -9.95
CA ASP A 16 -16.74 -19.42 -10.23
C ASP A 16 -15.33 -19.98 -10.41
N THR A 17 -14.98 -21.06 -9.70
CA THR A 17 -13.80 -21.85 -10.08
C THR A 17 -14.18 -22.83 -11.18
N GLN A 18 -13.29 -23.00 -12.17
CA GLN A 18 -13.44 -24.04 -13.18
C GLN A 18 -12.45 -25.18 -12.89
N GLY A 19 -12.95 -26.40 -12.82
CA GLY A 19 -12.15 -27.58 -12.54
C GLY A 19 -11.94 -27.85 -11.05
N ALA A 20 -11.24 -28.95 -10.74
CA ALA A 20 -11.01 -29.38 -9.36
C ALA A 20 -9.72 -28.78 -8.79
N LEU A 21 -9.78 -28.27 -7.55
CA LEU A 21 -8.58 -27.94 -6.78
C LEU A 21 -7.77 -29.22 -6.48
N PRO A 22 -6.42 -29.15 -6.39
CA PRO A 22 -5.60 -30.32 -6.12
C PRO A 22 -6.07 -31.09 -4.88
N GLY A 23 -6.36 -32.39 -5.04
CA GLY A 23 -6.84 -33.26 -3.97
C GLY A 23 -8.34 -33.13 -3.65
N LYS A 24 -9.14 -32.47 -4.51
CA LYS A 24 -10.60 -32.41 -4.39
C LYS A 24 -11.27 -33.06 -5.61
N THR A 25 -12.49 -33.56 -5.40
CA THR A 25 -13.30 -34.25 -6.43
C THR A 25 -14.44 -33.37 -6.98
N SER A 26 -14.59 -32.14 -6.47
CA SER A 26 -15.56 -31.17 -6.98
C SER A 26 -15.06 -30.58 -8.30
N ALA A 27 -15.91 -30.52 -9.34
CA ALA A 27 -15.57 -30.02 -10.68
C ALA A 27 -15.49 -28.47 -10.78
N GLY A 28 -15.58 -27.77 -9.64
CA GLY A 28 -15.76 -26.32 -9.56
C GLY A 28 -17.25 -25.92 -9.44
N GLY A 29 -17.50 -24.66 -9.07
CA GLY A 29 -18.82 -24.10 -8.84
C GLY A 29 -18.73 -22.65 -8.34
N LYS A 30 -19.84 -22.08 -7.86
CA LYS A 30 -19.81 -20.78 -7.17
C LYS A 30 -18.98 -20.93 -5.90
N ASP A 31 -17.78 -20.38 -5.91
CA ASP A 31 -16.89 -20.38 -4.76
C ASP A 31 -16.81 -18.99 -4.17
N ILE A 32 -16.84 -18.93 -2.85
CA ILE A 32 -16.50 -17.71 -2.12
C ILE A 32 -15.02 -17.82 -1.84
N ILE A 33 -14.21 -17.08 -2.59
CA ILE A 33 -12.81 -16.89 -2.23
C ILE A 33 -12.79 -15.72 -1.25
N LEU A 34 -12.52 -16.01 0.03
CA LEU A 34 -12.43 -14.98 1.06
C LEU A 34 -11.08 -14.26 0.96
N ILE A 35 -10.99 -13.28 0.07
CA ILE A 35 -9.93 -12.27 0.13
C ILE A 35 -10.55 -11.07 0.86
N ALA A 36 -10.08 -10.78 2.07
CA ALA A 36 -10.44 -9.55 2.76
C ALA A 36 -9.73 -8.38 2.05
N LEU A 37 -10.44 -7.72 1.14
CA LEU A 37 -10.00 -6.44 0.60
C LEU A 37 -10.47 -5.35 1.59
N GLU A 38 -9.59 -4.97 2.52
CA GLU A 38 -9.75 -3.72 3.27
C GLU A 38 -9.48 -2.55 2.33
N LEU A 39 -10.52 -2.11 1.62
CA LEU A 39 -10.49 -0.81 0.95
C LEU A 39 -10.71 0.27 2.02
N THR A 40 -9.69 0.48 2.83
CA THR A 40 -9.64 1.57 3.79
C THR A 40 -9.38 2.88 3.05
N SER A 41 -10.13 3.92 3.39
CA SER A 41 -9.82 5.30 2.98
C SER A 41 -8.94 6.01 4.00
N ASP A 42 -8.55 5.33 5.08
CA ASP A 42 -7.70 5.87 6.13
C ASP A 42 -6.22 5.79 5.69
N PRO A 43 -5.55 6.94 5.45
CA PRO A 43 -4.15 6.97 5.06
C PRO A 43 -3.21 6.33 6.10
N VAL A 44 -3.56 6.36 7.38
CA VAL A 44 -2.74 5.77 8.46
C VAL A 44 -2.73 4.25 8.35
N VAL A 45 -3.88 3.64 8.09
CA VAL A 45 -4.02 2.19 7.97
C VAL A 45 -3.25 1.65 6.76
N LEU A 46 -3.07 2.44 5.70
CA LEU A 46 -2.26 2.07 4.53
C LEU A 46 -0.77 2.35 4.73
N LEU A 47 -0.41 3.34 5.54
CA LEU A 47 0.98 3.70 5.78
C LEU A 47 1.70 2.72 6.70
N MET A 48 1.01 2.19 7.72
CA MET A 48 1.56 1.21 8.66
C MET A 48 2.15 -0.04 7.99
N PRO A 49 1.45 -0.76 7.10
CA PRO A 49 2.02 -1.93 6.44
C PRO A 49 3.18 -1.56 5.50
N LEU A 50 3.17 -0.38 4.89
CA LEU A 50 4.30 0.10 4.09
C LEU A 50 5.56 0.31 4.95
N ILE A 51 5.40 0.84 6.17
CA ILE A 51 6.50 1.00 7.14
C ILE A 51 7.08 -0.37 7.50
N ASP A 52 6.22 -1.34 7.85
CA ASP A 52 6.66 -2.69 8.21
C ASP A 52 7.40 -3.37 7.06
N GLN A 53 6.84 -3.33 5.84
CA GLN A 53 7.46 -3.92 4.65
C GLN A 53 8.83 -3.30 4.34
N VAL A 54 8.98 -1.99 4.51
CA VAL A 54 10.25 -1.29 4.28
C VAL A 54 11.28 -1.64 5.35
N SER A 55 10.86 -1.74 6.61
CA SER A 55 11.71 -2.16 7.72
C SER A 55 12.20 -3.60 7.54
N ASP A 56 11.32 -4.51 7.14
CA ASP A 56 11.63 -5.93 6.93
C ASP A 56 12.53 -6.20 5.73
N TYR A 57 12.58 -5.27 4.76
CA TYR A 57 13.48 -5.37 3.63
C TYR A 57 14.97 -5.32 4.04
N ASN A 58 15.28 -4.86 5.26
CA ASN A 58 16.60 -4.90 5.88
C ASN A 58 17.70 -4.28 4.99
N LEU A 59 17.48 -3.03 4.61
CA LEU A 59 18.37 -2.27 3.73
C LEU A 59 19.67 -1.87 4.45
N HIS A 60 20.69 -1.48 3.67
CA HIS A 60 21.87 -0.82 4.24
C HIS A 60 21.45 0.35 5.15
N HIS A 61 22.09 0.44 6.32
CA HIS A 61 21.68 1.31 7.43
C HIS A 61 21.40 2.77 7.02
N GLY A 62 22.21 3.35 6.13
CA GLY A 62 22.00 4.73 5.66
C GLY A 62 20.74 4.92 4.80
N ILE A 63 20.35 3.91 4.04
CA ILE A 63 19.12 3.93 3.23
C ILE A 63 17.91 3.71 4.13
N GLN A 64 17.98 2.70 5.01
CA GLN A 64 16.90 2.38 5.94
C GLN A 64 16.57 3.59 6.84
N GLN A 65 17.57 4.20 7.48
CA GLN A 65 17.36 5.42 8.27
C GLN A 65 16.71 6.55 7.47
N SER A 66 17.07 6.68 6.19
CA SER A 66 16.49 7.70 5.32
C SER A 66 15.04 7.39 4.95
N PHE A 67 14.66 6.12 4.88
CA PHE A 67 13.29 5.69 4.58
C PHE A 67 12.42 5.81 5.83
N ASP A 68 12.89 5.29 6.96
CA ASP A 68 12.24 5.37 8.26
C ASP A 68 11.90 6.82 8.60
N ALA A 69 12.87 7.73 8.50
CA ALA A 69 12.64 9.15 8.78
C ALA A 69 11.57 9.80 7.88
N LYS A 70 11.41 9.36 6.63
CA LYS A 70 10.41 9.90 5.70
C LYS A 70 9.02 9.32 5.98
N LEU A 71 8.95 8.02 6.25
CA LEU A 71 7.67 7.37 6.58
C LEU A 71 7.17 7.79 7.97
N ASP A 72 8.06 7.96 8.94
CA ASP A 72 7.74 8.56 10.25
C ASP A 72 7.25 9.99 10.13
N ALA A 73 7.88 10.80 9.26
CA ALA A 73 7.41 12.16 8.99
C ALA A 73 6.00 12.18 8.38
N ALA A 74 5.72 11.25 7.46
CA ALA A 74 4.38 11.07 6.90
C ALA A 74 3.37 10.65 7.98
N LEU A 75 3.70 9.65 8.82
CA LEU A 75 2.83 9.16 9.89
C LEU A 75 2.55 10.22 10.94
N LYS A 76 3.58 10.97 11.36
CA LYS A 76 3.45 12.08 12.31
C LYS A 76 2.59 13.19 11.73
N SER A 77 2.74 13.50 10.45
CA SER A 77 1.92 14.48 9.76
C SER A 77 0.46 14.06 9.73
N LEU A 78 0.14 12.79 9.40
CA LEU A 78 -1.24 12.29 9.43
C LEU A 78 -1.89 12.35 10.81
N ASN A 79 -1.11 12.15 11.88
CA ASN A 79 -1.60 12.16 13.26
C ASN A 79 -1.65 13.56 13.91
N ASP A 80 -1.15 14.63 13.26
CA ASP A 80 -1.30 16.00 13.79
C ASP A 80 -2.78 16.43 13.70
N LEU A 81 -3.28 17.28 14.59
CA LEU A 81 -4.69 17.72 14.60
C LEU A 81 -4.98 18.86 13.59
N LYS A 82 -4.09 19.08 12.61
CA LYS A 82 -4.17 20.21 11.69
C LYS A 82 -4.79 19.84 10.35
N GLN A 83 -5.74 20.67 9.91
CA GLN A 83 -6.48 20.56 8.64
C GLN A 83 -5.62 20.65 7.35
N ASN A 84 -4.29 20.74 7.43
CA ASN A 84 -3.38 20.90 6.27
C ASN A 84 -2.24 19.86 6.25
N ASN A 85 -2.44 18.75 6.95
CA ASN A 85 -1.50 17.65 7.06
C ASN A 85 -1.29 16.89 5.75
N ASP A 86 -2.22 17.00 4.82
CA ASP A 86 -2.13 16.34 3.52
C ASP A 86 -0.92 16.84 2.74
N THR A 87 -0.63 18.15 2.81
CA THR A 87 0.50 18.75 2.08
C THR A 87 1.86 18.25 2.61
N ALA A 88 2.03 18.19 3.93
CA ALA A 88 3.27 17.72 4.53
C ALA A 88 3.44 16.20 4.35
N THR A 89 2.36 15.43 4.49
CA THR A 89 2.35 13.99 4.22
C THR A 89 2.71 13.68 2.76
N LYS A 90 2.08 14.38 1.80
CA LYS A 90 2.39 14.23 0.37
C LYS A 90 3.87 14.49 0.08
N LYS A 91 4.44 15.58 0.60
CA LYS A 91 5.86 15.89 0.42
C LYS A 91 6.78 14.81 0.99
N ALA A 92 6.44 14.26 2.15
CA ALA A 92 7.20 13.17 2.76
C ALA A 92 7.14 11.89 1.90
N LEU A 93 5.96 11.53 1.39
CA LEU A 93 5.75 10.37 0.52
C LEU A 93 6.42 10.55 -0.86
N GLU A 94 6.37 11.74 -1.45
CA GLU A 94 7.09 12.06 -2.69
C GLU A 94 8.60 11.93 -2.50
N ALA A 95 9.13 12.41 -1.37
CA ALA A 95 10.54 12.25 -1.03
C ALA A 95 10.91 10.78 -0.84
N PHE A 96 10.03 9.98 -0.24
CA PHE A 96 10.20 8.53 -0.10
C PHE A 96 10.24 7.86 -1.48
N ILE A 97 9.24 8.11 -2.34
CA ILE A 97 9.18 7.59 -3.73
C ILE A 97 10.46 7.90 -4.50
N ASN A 98 10.94 9.14 -4.44
CA ASN A 98 12.18 9.54 -5.11
C ASN A 98 13.40 8.77 -4.59
N SER A 99 13.42 8.48 -3.29
CA SER A 99 14.50 7.71 -2.68
C SER A 99 14.43 6.23 -3.10
N VAL A 100 13.23 5.64 -3.16
CA VAL A 100 13.02 4.27 -3.65
C VAL A 100 13.41 4.15 -5.12
N LEU A 101 13.00 5.09 -5.98
CA LEU A 101 13.39 5.16 -7.39
C LEU A 101 14.91 5.21 -7.57
N ALA A 102 15.62 5.94 -6.71
CA ALA A 102 17.07 6.02 -6.76
C ALA A 102 17.78 4.68 -6.43
N GLN A 103 17.13 3.83 -5.63
CA GLN A 103 17.63 2.53 -5.19
C GLN A 103 17.06 1.34 -5.99
N ARG A 104 16.05 1.58 -6.82
CA ARG A 104 15.43 0.59 -7.69
C ARG A 104 16.44 -0.07 -8.63
N GLY A 105 16.49 -1.39 -8.62
CA GLY A 105 17.43 -2.21 -9.39
C GLY A 105 18.88 -2.15 -8.87
N LYS A 106 19.12 -1.53 -7.70
CA LYS A 106 20.43 -1.49 -7.04
C LYS A 106 20.36 -2.25 -5.72
N GLU A 107 19.82 -1.59 -4.69
CA GLU A 107 19.66 -2.14 -3.35
C GLU A 107 18.24 -2.70 -3.15
N ILE A 108 17.27 -2.21 -3.94
CA ILE A 108 15.88 -2.69 -3.93
C ILE A 108 15.61 -3.37 -5.26
N SER A 109 14.98 -4.54 -5.23
CA SER A 109 14.56 -5.22 -6.46
C SER A 109 13.58 -4.34 -7.24
N VAL A 110 13.53 -4.53 -8.56
CA VAL A 110 12.59 -3.78 -9.40
C VAL A 110 11.15 -3.99 -8.95
N ALA A 111 10.77 -5.22 -8.64
CA ALA A 111 9.41 -5.57 -8.24
C ALA A 111 9.03 -4.94 -6.89
N ASP A 112 9.93 -4.98 -5.90
CA ASP A 112 9.66 -4.45 -4.57
C ASP A 112 9.65 -2.92 -4.56
N ALA A 113 10.54 -2.30 -5.32
CA ALA A 113 10.53 -0.86 -5.51
C ALA A 113 9.22 -0.38 -6.16
N ASP A 114 8.76 -1.09 -7.20
CA ASP A 114 7.50 -0.77 -7.87
C ASP A 114 6.29 -0.96 -6.92
N MET A 115 6.34 -1.97 -6.03
CA MET A 115 5.34 -2.18 -4.98
C MET A 115 5.32 -1.02 -3.98
N PHE A 116 6.47 -0.63 -3.41
CA PHE A 116 6.56 0.48 -2.46
C PHE A 116 6.10 1.81 -3.07
N ILE A 117 6.45 2.05 -4.33
CA ILE A 117 6.03 3.24 -5.06
C ILE A 117 4.51 3.23 -5.28
N ALA A 118 3.95 2.09 -5.71
CA ALA A 118 2.51 1.97 -5.94
C ALA A 118 1.71 2.24 -4.65
N THR A 119 2.10 1.63 -3.53
CA THR A 119 1.46 1.86 -2.22
C THR A 119 1.56 3.32 -1.79
N ALA A 120 2.73 3.94 -1.88
CA ALA A 120 2.89 5.36 -1.53
C ALA A 120 2.04 6.29 -2.43
N GLN A 121 1.92 5.97 -3.73
CA GLN A 121 1.08 6.70 -4.66
C GLN A 121 -0.42 6.55 -4.36
N GLU A 122 -0.87 5.36 -3.95
CA GLU A 122 -2.26 5.15 -3.52
C GLU A 122 -2.62 6.04 -2.34
N ILE A 123 -1.72 6.14 -1.34
CA ILE A 123 -1.91 7.03 -0.18
C ILE A 123 -2.00 8.49 -0.65
N ILE A 124 -1.10 8.95 -1.53
CA ILE A 124 -1.17 10.32 -2.09
C ILE A 124 -2.49 10.58 -2.83
N ILE A 125 -2.99 9.59 -3.60
CA ILE A 125 -4.27 9.69 -4.30
C ILE A 125 -5.43 9.82 -3.32
N LEU A 126 -5.42 9.08 -2.22
CA LEU A 126 -6.45 9.19 -1.18
C LEU A 126 -6.45 10.58 -0.54
N LEU A 127 -5.27 11.12 -0.23
CA LEU A 127 -5.10 12.47 0.32
C LEU A 127 -5.48 13.61 -0.67
N ASN A 128 -5.67 13.31 -1.95
CA ASN A 128 -6.16 14.27 -2.94
C ASN A 128 -7.68 14.22 -3.12
N ARG A 129 -8.36 13.23 -2.51
CA ARG A 129 -9.81 13.01 -2.62
C ARG A 129 -10.60 13.47 -1.39
N GLY A 130 -9.94 13.60 -0.24
CA GLY A 130 -10.48 14.28 0.96
C GLY A 130 -10.31 15.79 0.85
#